data_AF-A0A3B4G1R4-F1
#
_entry.id   AF-A0A3B4G1R4-F1
#
_cell.length_a   1.000
_cell.length_b   1.000
_cell.length_c   1.000
_cell.angle_alpha   90.00
_cell.angle_beta   90.00
_cell.angle_gamma   90.00
#
_symmetry.space_group_name_H-M   'P 1'
#
loop_
_entity.id
_entity.type
_entity.pdbx_description
1 polymer ?
#
loop_
_entity_poly.entity_id
_entity_poly.type
_entity_poly.pdbx_seq_one_letter_code
_entity_poly.pdbx_strand_id
1 'polypeptide(L)'
;MAAASYDQLLRQVEVLKMENSNLRQELQDNSNHLTKLETEASNMKEVLKQLQGTIEEESGEACGSQLELIGRLKELSLDSAGFKSRSRPLLAPGSTSSSSGAPVGAVGGSGAPGPSTSAAFPRRGLPSAGRDGHDRCLEELEKERSLLLAELDKEEKEKDWYYAQLQDLTKRIDSLPLTGNFSLQTDLNRRQLEYDAHQLRTAMEKQLGSCKEMERRAQTRVARIQQIEKDILRLGVRLQVTSPVRIICKHLTLHAHLLPSLRLTFSPFSPG
;
A
#
# COMPACT_ATOMS: atom_id res chain seq x y z
N MET A 1 -52.09 -31.11 -15.77
CA MET A 1 -51.54 -30.06 -14.90
C MET A 1 -52.52 -29.86 -13.76
N ALA A 2 -52.18 -30.28 -12.54
CA ALA A 2 -53.01 -29.97 -11.38
C ALA A 2 -52.83 -28.48 -11.05
N ALA A 3 -53.94 -27.74 -10.92
CA ALA A 3 -53.89 -26.35 -10.52
C ALA A 3 -53.39 -26.24 -9.08
N ALA A 4 -52.58 -25.22 -8.79
CA ALA A 4 -52.12 -24.95 -7.44
C ALA A 4 -53.32 -24.70 -6.51
N SER A 5 -53.27 -25.27 -5.30
CA SER A 5 -54.35 -25.09 -4.33
C SER A 5 -54.43 -23.63 -3.86
N TYR A 6 -55.61 -23.22 -3.39
CA TYR A 6 -55.85 -21.87 -2.90
C TYR A 6 -54.81 -21.43 -1.84
N ASP A 7 -54.50 -22.31 -0.88
CA ASP A 7 -53.51 -22.04 0.18
C ASP A 7 -52.08 -21.89 -0.35
N GLN A 8 -51.77 -22.52 -1.49
CA GLN A 8 -50.46 -22.38 -2.13
C GLN A 8 -50.35 -21.06 -2.89
N LEU A 9 -51.43 -20.62 -3.55
CA LEU A 9 -51.51 -19.26 -4.13
C LEU A 9 -51.41 -18.17 -3.06
N LEU A 10 -52.07 -18.35 -1.92
CA LEU A 10 -52.08 -17.35 -0.86
C LEU A 10 -50.66 -17.12 -0.29
N ARG A 11 -49.95 -18.21 0.02
CA ARG A 11 -48.53 -18.16 0.44
C ARG A 11 -47.65 -17.52 -0.63
N GLN A 12 -47.88 -17.82 -1.91
CA GLN A 12 -47.13 -17.21 -3.00
C GLN A 12 -47.36 -15.70 -3.08
N VAL A 13 -48.59 -15.24 -2.90
CA VAL A 13 -48.91 -13.81 -2.88
C VAL A 13 -48.25 -13.09 -1.70
N GLU A 14 -48.17 -13.73 -0.53
CA GLU A 14 -47.46 -13.17 0.63
C GLU A 14 -45.96 -13.03 0.38
N VAL A 15 -45.33 -14.06 -0.19
CA VAL A 15 -43.91 -14.01 -0.58
C VAL A 15 -43.69 -12.93 -1.63
N LEU A 16 -44.51 -12.88 -2.68
CA LEU A 16 -44.41 -11.85 -3.72
C LEU A 16 -44.62 -10.44 -3.19
N LYS A 17 -45.50 -10.25 -2.19
CA LYS A 17 -45.67 -8.95 -1.52
C LYS A 17 -44.43 -8.55 -0.75
N MET A 18 -43.83 -9.48 -0.02
CA MET A 18 -42.58 -9.23 0.70
C MET A 18 -41.44 -8.91 -0.26
N GLU A 19 -41.29 -9.68 -1.35
CA GLU A 19 -40.30 -9.43 -2.40
C GLU A 19 -40.54 -8.08 -3.07
N ASN A 20 -41.78 -7.72 -3.39
CA ASN A 20 -42.10 -6.43 -3.99
C ASN A 20 -41.75 -5.26 -3.06
N SER A 21 -42.00 -5.43 -1.75
CA SER A 21 -41.59 -4.46 -0.75
C SER A 21 -40.07 -4.33 -0.67
N ASN A 22 -39.36 -5.46 -0.68
CA ASN A 22 -37.91 -5.48 -0.63
C ASN A 22 -37.29 -4.80 -1.87
N LEU A 23 -37.78 -5.13 -3.07
CA LEU A 23 -37.32 -4.52 -4.32
C LEU A 23 -37.56 -3.00 -4.36
N ARG A 24 -38.69 -2.52 -3.82
CA ARG A 24 -38.95 -1.09 -3.71
C ARG A 24 -37.96 -0.39 -2.77
N GLN A 25 -37.63 -1.04 -1.65
CA GLN A 25 -36.62 -0.52 -0.71
C GLN A 25 -35.24 -0.45 -1.37
N GLU A 26 -34.81 -1.53 -2.03
CA GLU A 26 -33.52 -1.56 -2.73
C GLU A 26 -33.44 -0.51 -3.84
N LEU A 27 -34.53 -0.32 -4.60
CA LEU A 27 -34.59 0.72 -5.63
C LEU A 27 -34.46 2.12 -5.04
N GLN A 28 -35.13 2.38 -3.90
CA GLN A 28 -35.02 3.64 -3.18
C GLN A 28 -33.60 3.87 -2.66
N ASP A 29 -32.96 2.84 -2.09
CA ASP A 29 -31.59 2.92 -1.60
C ASP A 29 -30.60 3.19 -2.74
N ASN A 30 -30.79 2.55 -3.89
CA ASN A 30 -30.00 2.79 -5.10
C ASN A 30 -30.18 4.23 -5.61
N SER A 31 -31.42 4.73 -5.65
CA SER A 31 -31.70 6.12 -6.01
C SER A 31 -30.99 7.10 -5.08
N ASN A 32 -31.04 6.85 -3.76
CA ASN A 32 -30.35 7.69 -2.77
C ASN A 32 -28.83 7.65 -2.94
N HIS A 33 -28.28 6.48 -3.26
CA HIS A 33 -26.84 6.34 -3.49
C HIS A 33 -26.40 7.09 -4.76
N LEU A 34 -27.18 7.02 -5.84
CA LEU A 34 -26.91 7.75 -7.08
C LEU A 34 -26.86 9.26 -6.83
N THR A 35 -27.83 9.81 -6.11
CA THR A 35 -27.84 11.25 -5.75
C THR A 35 -26.59 11.65 -4.96
N LYS A 36 -26.07 10.80 -4.08
CA LYS A 36 -24.81 11.07 -3.35
C LYS A 36 -23.62 11.12 -4.31
N LEU A 37 -23.53 10.18 -5.24
CA LEU A 37 -22.46 10.16 -6.24
C LEU A 37 -22.53 11.39 -7.15
N GLU A 38 -23.72 11.82 -7.56
CA GLU A 38 -23.92 13.05 -8.33
C GLU A 38 -23.47 14.30 -7.55
N THR A 39 -23.73 14.32 -6.24
CA THR A 39 -23.30 15.41 -5.35
C THR A 39 -21.78 15.41 -5.20
N GLU A 40 -21.14 14.26 -4.98
CA GLU A 40 -19.69 14.13 -4.86
C GLU A 40 -18.98 14.51 -6.16
N ALA A 41 -19.51 14.09 -7.30
CA ALA A 41 -19.00 14.48 -8.61
C ALA A 41 -19.13 16.00 -8.84
N SER A 42 -20.23 16.61 -8.41
CA SER A 42 -20.44 18.06 -8.49
C SER A 42 -19.47 18.83 -7.62
N ASN A 43 -19.21 18.35 -6.39
CA ASN A 43 -18.21 18.94 -5.49
C ASN A 43 -16.80 18.84 -6.11
N MET A 44 -16.42 17.67 -6.63
CA MET A 44 -15.13 17.51 -7.30
C MET A 44 -14.98 18.47 -8.49
N LYS A 45 -16.03 18.63 -9.29
CA LYS A 45 -16.06 19.60 -10.39
C LYS A 45 -15.85 21.03 -9.91
N GLU A 46 -16.45 21.43 -8.79
CA GLU A 46 -16.27 22.75 -8.19
C GLU A 46 -14.83 22.96 -7.71
N VAL A 47 -14.25 21.99 -7.00
CA VAL A 47 -12.85 22.02 -6.57
C VAL A 47 -11.90 22.16 -7.75
N LEU A 48 -12.11 21.38 -8.82
CA LEU A 48 -11.30 21.47 -10.03
C LEU A 48 -11.41 22.84 -10.70
N LYS A 49 -12.62 23.42 -10.73
CA LYS A 49 -12.84 24.78 -11.27
C LYS A 49 -12.11 25.83 -10.42
N GLN A 50 -12.14 25.69 -9.09
CA GLN A 50 -11.43 26.60 -8.19
C GLN A 50 -9.92 26.51 -8.38
N LEU A 51 -9.36 25.30 -8.43
CA LEU A 51 -7.93 25.09 -8.69
C LEU A 51 -7.50 25.65 -10.04
N GLN A 52 -8.32 25.49 -11.09
CA GLN A 52 -8.04 26.10 -12.39
C GLN A 52 -8.03 27.63 -12.31
N GLY A 53 -9.00 28.25 -11.62
CA GLY A 53 -9.02 29.69 -11.40
C GLY A 53 -7.79 30.20 -10.65
N THR A 54 -7.38 29.50 -9.59
CA THR A 54 -6.17 29.85 -8.82
C THR A 54 -4.90 29.79 -9.68
N ILE A 55 -4.79 28.81 -10.58
CA ILE A 55 -3.64 28.71 -11.51
C ILE A 55 -3.66 29.84 -12.55
N GLU A 56 -4.83 30.22 -13.07
CA GLU A 56 -4.97 31.32 -14.02
C GLU A 56 -4.62 32.68 -13.38
N GLU A 57 -4.96 32.88 -12.10
CA GLU A 57 -4.57 34.05 -11.30
C GLU A 57 -3.05 34.10 -11.03
N GLU A 58 -2.43 32.99 -10.57
CA GLU A 58 -0.97 32.94 -10.33
C GLU A 58 -0.13 33.06 -11.62
N SER A 59 -0.61 32.51 -12.74
CA SER A 59 0.10 32.56 -14.02
C SER A 59 0.08 33.96 -14.65
N GLY A 60 -1.00 34.72 -14.46
CA GLY A 60 -1.09 36.11 -14.92
C GLY A 60 -0.09 37.04 -14.23
N GLU A 61 0.21 36.79 -12.95
CA GLU A 61 1.09 37.64 -12.14
C GLU A 61 2.57 37.22 -12.19
N ALA A 62 2.87 35.91 -12.27
CA ALA A 62 4.24 35.39 -12.29
C ALA A 62 4.87 35.38 -13.70
N CYS A 63 4.08 35.18 -14.77
CA CYS A 63 4.62 35.06 -16.13
C CYS A 63 5.08 36.42 -16.71
N GLY A 64 4.47 37.53 -16.31
CA GLY A 64 4.87 38.87 -16.77
C GLY A 64 6.31 39.23 -16.35
N SER A 65 6.68 38.91 -15.12
CA SER A 65 7.99 39.23 -14.55
C SER A 65 9.09 38.23 -14.96
N GLN A 66 8.77 36.94 -15.07
CA GLN A 66 9.72 35.92 -15.54
C GLN A 66 10.03 36.06 -17.04
N LEU A 67 9.04 36.39 -17.88
CA LEU A 67 9.24 36.58 -19.31
C LEU A 67 10.07 37.84 -19.62
N GLU A 68 9.87 38.93 -18.87
CA GLU A 68 10.66 40.15 -19.02
C GLU A 68 12.15 39.94 -18.65
N LEU A 69 12.43 39.17 -17.59
CA LEU A 69 13.79 38.79 -17.20
C LEU A 69 14.50 37.91 -18.24
N ILE A 70 13.77 36.98 -18.87
CA ILE A 70 14.31 36.13 -19.95
C ILE A 70 14.61 36.96 -21.20
N GLY A 71 13.79 37.98 -21.50
CA GLY A 71 14.05 38.92 -22.59
C GLY A 71 15.37 39.68 -22.42
N ARG A 72 15.60 40.23 -21.22
CA ARG A 72 16.85 40.95 -20.89
C ARG A 72 18.10 40.07 -20.93
N LEU A 73 17.98 38.81 -20.49
CA LEU A 73 19.08 37.83 -20.58
C LEU A 73 19.45 37.48 -22.03
N LYS A 74 18.47 37.49 -22.93
CA LYS A 74 18.68 37.18 -24.36
C LYS A 74 19.40 38.33 -25.09
N GLU A 75 19.17 39.58 -24.70
CA GLU A 75 19.92 40.73 -25.23
C GLU A 75 21.41 40.69 -24.84
N LEU A 76 21.73 40.26 -23.62
CA LEU A 76 23.12 40.15 -23.16
C LEU A 76 23.89 38.96 -23.76
N SER A 77 23.18 37.93 -24.23
CA SER A 77 23.80 36.71 -24.77
C SER A 77 24.31 36.85 -26.21
N LEU A 78 23.89 37.88 -26.96
CA LEU A 78 24.30 38.08 -28.36
C LEU A 78 25.67 38.75 -28.51
N ASP A 79 26.27 39.28 -27.43
CA ASP A 79 27.55 40.01 -27.47
C ASP A 79 28.79 39.18 -27.07
N SER A 80 28.64 37.88 -26.74
CA SER A 80 29.75 37.05 -26.24
C SER A 80 29.89 35.74 -27.02
N ALA A 81 30.45 35.81 -28.24
CA ALA A 81 30.77 34.66 -29.07
C ALA A 81 32.25 34.65 -29.51
N GLY A 82 33.13 34.25 -28.59
CA GLY A 82 34.49 33.76 -28.83
C GLY A 82 34.92 33.09 -27.52
N PHE A 83 35.26 31.80 -27.44
CA PHE A 83 36.52 31.19 -27.84
C PHE A 83 36.38 29.66 -27.89
N LYS A 84 37.23 29.02 -28.70
CA LYS A 84 37.21 27.58 -29.07
C LYS A 84 38.12 26.70 -28.18
N SER A 85 37.85 25.38 -28.26
CA SER A 85 38.78 24.22 -28.18
C SER A 85 39.14 23.70 -26.75
N ARG A 86 39.38 22.41 -26.44
CA ARG A 86 39.65 21.17 -27.20
C ARG A 86 39.48 19.91 -26.30
N SER A 87 39.49 18.76 -26.97
CA SER A 87 39.24 17.34 -26.64
C SER A 87 40.16 16.58 -25.63
N ARG A 88 39.62 15.46 -25.11
CA ARG A 88 40.17 14.28 -24.35
C ARG A 88 40.99 13.30 -25.26
N PRO A 89 41.53 12.07 -24.90
CA PRO A 89 41.66 11.32 -23.61
C PRO A 89 42.88 10.33 -23.39
N LEU A 90 42.82 9.55 -22.28
CA LEU A 90 43.33 8.17 -21.94
C LEU A 90 44.82 7.90 -21.54
N LEU A 91 45.04 7.21 -20.40
CA LEU A 91 45.55 5.82 -20.25
C LEU A 91 45.97 5.46 -18.79
N ALA A 92 45.68 4.22 -18.37
CA ALA A 92 46.30 3.45 -17.27
C ALA A 92 46.85 2.14 -17.89
N PRO A 93 47.80 1.40 -17.28
CA PRO A 93 47.42 0.30 -16.35
C PRO A 93 48.52 -0.12 -15.32
N GLY A 94 48.18 -1.02 -14.38
CA GLY A 94 49.18 -1.82 -13.65
C GLY A 94 48.66 -2.44 -12.34
N SER A 95 48.55 -3.77 -12.31
CA SER A 95 47.89 -4.62 -11.29
C SER A 95 48.88 -5.51 -10.50
N THR A 96 48.34 -6.26 -9.52
CA THR A 96 48.83 -7.49 -8.81
C THR A 96 49.57 -7.27 -7.47
N SER A 97 49.07 -7.65 -6.27
CA SER A 97 48.76 -8.97 -5.62
C SER A 97 50.02 -9.83 -5.36
N SER A 98 50.31 -10.49 -4.22
CA SER A 98 49.57 -10.86 -2.99
C SER A 98 50.48 -11.65 -2.00
N SER A 99 50.02 -11.78 -0.74
CA SER A 99 50.15 -12.91 0.25
C SER A 99 51.48 -13.34 0.94
N SER A 100 51.48 -13.18 2.29
CA SER A 100 51.65 -14.18 3.40
C SER A 100 52.95 -14.93 3.79
N GLY A 101 53.24 -14.89 5.12
CA GLY A 101 53.74 -16.00 5.99
C GLY A 101 55.25 -16.00 6.35
N ALA A 102 55.72 -15.76 7.60
CA ALA A 102 55.71 -16.57 8.85
C ALA A 102 57.19 -16.62 9.42
N PRO A 103 57.52 -17.21 10.62
CA PRO A 103 58.25 -16.51 11.70
C PRO A 103 59.54 -17.20 12.23
N VAL A 104 60.34 -16.49 13.06
CA VAL A 104 61.33 -16.96 14.08
C VAL A 104 62.05 -15.72 14.66
N GLY A 105 62.53 -15.55 15.90
CA GLY A 105 62.67 -16.36 17.11
C GLY A 105 63.40 -15.52 18.19
N ALA A 106 63.07 -15.80 19.46
CA ALA A 106 63.65 -15.49 20.79
C ALA A 106 64.85 -14.52 21.01
N VAL A 107 64.79 -13.77 22.14
CA VAL A 107 65.71 -13.81 23.33
C VAL A 107 65.28 -12.74 24.36
N GLY A 108 64.87 -13.14 25.57
CA GLY A 108 65.49 -12.79 26.87
C GLY A 108 64.84 -11.56 27.56
N GLY A 109 64.51 -11.49 28.85
CA GLY A 109 64.69 -12.32 30.03
C GLY A 109 63.98 -11.70 31.26
N SER A 110 63.82 -12.54 32.29
CA SER A 110 63.36 -12.41 33.69
C SER A 110 63.00 -11.07 34.37
N GLY A 111 61.98 -11.14 35.26
CA GLY A 111 61.87 -10.30 36.47
C GLY A 111 60.43 -10.20 37.04
N ALA A 112 60.14 -10.90 38.13
CA ALA A 112 58.88 -10.85 38.89
C ALA A 112 58.83 -9.64 39.88
N PRO A 113 57.96 -9.62 40.91
CA PRO A 113 56.58 -9.10 40.95
C PRO A 113 56.41 -7.88 41.89
N GLY A 114 55.30 -7.14 41.80
CA GLY A 114 54.77 -6.35 42.92
C GLY A 114 54.28 -4.92 42.63
N PRO A 115 53.45 -4.34 43.52
CA PRO A 115 52.42 -3.35 43.20
C PRO A 115 52.77 -1.91 43.62
N SER A 116 52.21 -0.91 42.95
CA SER A 116 51.68 0.34 43.57
C SER A 116 51.31 1.41 42.52
N THR A 117 50.09 1.91 42.70
CA THR A 117 49.60 3.28 42.48
C THR A 117 50.46 4.25 41.65
N SER A 118 49.98 4.58 40.45
CA SER A 118 50.08 5.95 39.94
C SER A 118 48.90 6.23 39.03
N ALA A 119 48.29 7.39 39.27
CA ALA A 119 47.13 7.87 38.56
C ALA A 119 47.45 8.12 37.08
N ALA A 120 46.68 7.47 36.20
CA ALA A 120 46.54 7.90 34.81
C ALA A 120 45.12 7.56 34.36
N PHE A 121 44.31 8.59 34.26
CA PHE A 121 42.99 8.55 33.66
C PHE A 121 43.10 7.99 32.23
N PRO A 122 42.41 6.89 31.86
CA PRO A 122 41.78 6.91 30.55
C PRO A 122 40.57 7.82 30.73
N ARG A 123 40.54 8.93 30.00
CA ARG A 123 39.33 9.73 29.82
C ARG A 123 38.21 8.77 29.42
N ARG A 124 37.39 8.40 30.40
CA ARG A 124 36.08 7.78 30.21
C ARG A 124 35.34 8.81 29.37
N GLY A 125 35.32 8.58 28.06
CA GLY A 125 34.49 9.32 27.12
C GLY A 125 33.10 9.30 27.72
N LEU A 126 32.67 10.50 28.12
CA LEU A 126 31.34 10.81 28.58
C LEU A 126 30.35 10.12 27.63
N PRO A 127 29.47 9.18 28.07
CA PRO A 127 28.34 8.85 27.22
C PRO A 127 27.59 10.15 27.04
N SER A 128 27.43 10.57 25.80
CA SER A 128 26.56 11.69 25.46
C SER A 128 25.13 11.21 25.71
N ALA A 129 24.75 11.11 26.98
CA ALA A 129 23.46 10.57 27.42
C ALA A 129 22.25 11.34 26.85
N GLY A 130 22.50 12.52 26.24
CA GLY A 130 21.51 13.29 25.50
C GLY A 130 21.47 13.04 23.97
N ARG A 131 22.55 12.54 23.34
CA ARG A 131 22.54 12.12 21.92
C ARG A 131 22.06 10.68 21.77
N ASP A 132 22.52 9.79 22.64
CA ASP A 132 22.16 8.36 22.60
C ASP A 132 20.64 8.15 22.72
N GLY A 133 19.95 8.99 23.49
CA GLY A 133 18.49 8.94 23.62
C GLY A 133 17.73 9.43 22.38
N HIS A 134 18.29 10.39 21.63
CA HIS A 134 17.70 10.91 20.40
C HIS A 134 17.87 9.93 19.24
N ASP A 135 19.10 9.39 19.09
CA ASP A 135 19.41 8.40 18.07
C ASP A 135 18.65 7.08 18.33
N ARG A 136 18.51 6.68 19.60
CA ARG A 136 17.66 5.55 20.01
C ARG A 136 16.17 5.79 19.69
N CYS A 137 15.66 6.99 19.91
CA CYS A 137 14.26 7.33 19.60
C CYS A 137 13.98 7.29 18.10
N LEU A 138 14.93 7.76 17.26
CA LEU A 138 14.86 7.61 15.81
C LEU A 138 14.86 6.14 15.38
N GLU A 139 15.76 5.34 15.92
CA GLU A 139 15.84 3.90 15.63
C GLU A 139 14.55 3.15 16.04
N GLU A 140 13.93 3.52 17.17
CA GLU A 140 12.66 2.98 17.63
C GLU A 140 11.51 3.31 16.65
N LEU A 141 11.44 4.56 16.17
CA LEU A 141 10.46 4.98 15.15
C LEU A 141 10.67 4.26 13.81
N GLU A 142 11.90 4.10 13.36
CA GLU A 142 12.23 3.37 12.13
C GLU A 142 11.87 1.88 12.23
N LYS A 143 12.10 1.27 13.40
CA LYS A 143 11.67 -0.10 13.70
C LYS A 143 10.16 -0.22 13.69
N GLU A 144 9.43 0.70 14.34
CA GLU A 144 7.97 0.71 14.34
C GLU A 144 7.42 0.86 12.92
N ARG A 145 7.95 1.79 12.12
CA ARG A 145 7.58 1.95 10.70
C ARG A 145 7.77 0.65 9.92
N SER A 146 8.91 0.00 10.10
CA SER A 146 9.24 -1.25 9.41
C SER A 146 8.30 -2.39 9.82
N LEU A 147 7.95 -2.47 11.11
CA LEU A 147 6.98 -3.44 11.62
C LEU A 147 5.59 -3.22 11.03
N LEU A 148 5.09 -1.98 11.02
CA LEU A 148 3.78 -1.66 10.46
C LEU A 148 3.70 -1.97 8.96
N LEU A 149 4.77 -1.70 8.20
CA LEU A 149 4.86 -2.07 6.79
C LEU A 149 4.88 -3.59 6.60
N ALA A 150 5.62 -4.32 7.44
CA ALA A 150 5.65 -5.78 7.39
C ALA A 150 4.29 -6.40 7.73
N GLU A 151 3.55 -5.82 8.68
CA GLU A 151 2.18 -6.26 8.99
C GLU A 151 1.21 -6.03 7.83
N LEU A 152 1.29 -4.87 7.17
CA LEU A 152 0.48 -4.58 5.98
C LEU A 152 0.79 -5.56 4.83
N ASP A 153 2.07 -5.80 4.56
CA ASP A 153 2.51 -6.74 3.52
C ASP A 153 2.09 -8.18 3.83
N LYS A 154 2.18 -8.60 5.10
CA LYS A 154 1.71 -9.91 5.54
C LYS A 154 0.21 -10.09 5.31
N GLU A 155 -0.59 -9.10 5.73
CA GLU A 155 -2.05 -9.13 5.59
C GLU A 155 -2.47 -9.13 4.12
N GLU A 156 -1.77 -8.38 3.25
CA GLU A 156 -2.00 -8.37 1.80
C GLU A 156 -1.71 -9.74 1.17
N LYS A 157 -0.59 -10.37 1.52
CA LYS A 157 -0.24 -11.72 1.04
C LYS A 157 -1.26 -12.77 1.48
N GLU A 158 -1.76 -12.68 2.70
CA GLU A 158 -2.78 -13.59 3.22
C GLU A 158 -4.11 -13.40 2.49
N LYS A 159 -4.50 -12.15 2.24
CA LYS A 159 -5.67 -11.80 1.42
C LYS A 159 -5.55 -12.34 -0.01
N ASP A 160 -4.39 -12.15 -0.65
CA ASP A 160 -4.11 -12.66 -2.00
C ASP A 160 -4.17 -14.19 -2.05
N TRP A 161 -3.67 -14.86 -1.01
CA TRP A 161 -3.77 -16.31 -0.89
C TRP A 161 -5.24 -16.78 -0.84
N TYR A 162 -6.08 -16.14 -0.02
CA TYR A 162 -7.51 -16.45 0.03
C TYR A 162 -8.22 -16.17 -1.31
N TYR A 163 -7.90 -15.06 -1.97
CA TYR A 163 -8.49 -14.74 -3.27
C TYR A 163 -8.06 -15.68 -4.38
N ALA A 164 -6.80 -16.11 -4.40
CA ALA A 164 -6.32 -17.12 -5.35
C ALA A 164 -7.09 -18.43 -5.18
N GLN A 165 -7.30 -18.88 -3.94
CA GLN A 165 -8.07 -20.08 -3.63
C GLN A 165 -9.54 -19.96 -4.04
N LEU A 166 -10.19 -18.82 -3.75
CA LEU A 166 -11.56 -18.55 -4.18
C LEU A 166 -11.68 -18.52 -5.71
N GLN A 167 -10.72 -17.91 -6.39
CA GLN A 167 -10.69 -17.87 -7.86
C GLN A 167 -10.57 -19.28 -8.45
N ASP A 168 -9.77 -20.16 -7.84
CA ASP A 168 -9.61 -21.54 -8.29
C ASP A 168 -10.90 -22.35 -8.14
N LEU A 169 -11.62 -22.17 -7.03
CA LEU A 169 -12.95 -22.75 -6.83
C LEU A 169 -13.96 -22.22 -7.86
N THR A 170 -13.96 -20.91 -8.15
CA THR A 170 -14.83 -20.32 -9.19
C THR A 170 -14.53 -20.93 -10.57
N LYS A 171 -13.26 -20.99 -10.96
CA LYS A 171 -12.85 -21.62 -12.24
C LYS A 171 -13.32 -23.07 -12.34
N ARG A 172 -13.20 -23.83 -11.24
CA ARG A 172 -13.68 -25.23 -11.19
C ARG A 172 -15.19 -25.31 -11.39
N ILE A 173 -15.97 -24.44 -10.75
CA ILE A 173 -17.43 -24.42 -10.91
C ILE A 173 -17.82 -24.03 -12.34
N ASP A 174 -17.16 -23.02 -12.93
CA ASP A 174 -17.45 -22.55 -14.28
C ASP A 174 -17.05 -23.59 -15.36
N SER A 175 -16.08 -24.46 -15.05
CA SER A 175 -15.65 -25.55 -15.93
C SER A 175 -16.56 -26.78 -15.92
N LEU A 176 -17.53 -26.85 -15.00
CA LEU A 176 -18.47 -27.97 -14.96
C LEU A 176 -19.35 -27.99 -16.22
N PRO A 177 -19.76 -29.17 -16.71
CA PRO A 177 -20.61 -29.25 -17.89
C PRO A 177 -21.98 -28.60 -17.60
N LEU A 178 -22.17 -27.39 -18.12
CA LEU A 178 -23.41 -26.61 -18.02
C LEU A 178 -24.38 -26.89 -19.19
N THR A 179 -23.90 -27.50 -20.28
CA THR A 179 -24.68 -27.75 -21.49
C THR A 179 -24.70 -29.24 -21.84
N GLY A 180 -25.92 -29.79 -22.03
CA GLY A 180 -26.17 -31.18 -22.38
C GLY A 180 -26.46 -32.09 -21.17
N ASN A 181 -27.75 -32.31 -20.89
CA ASN A 181 -28.36 -33.20 -19.89
C ASN A 181 -27.93 -32.96 -18.42
N PHE A 182 -28.86 -32.50 -17.59
CA PHE A 182 -28.67 -32.41 -16.14
C PHE A 182 -28.23 -33.76 -15.56
N SER A 183 -27.06 -33.78 -14.93
CA SER A 183 -26.52 -34.95 -14.23
C SER A 183 -26.46 -34.64 -12.74
N LEU A 184 -27.11 -35.48 -11.92
CA LEU A 184 -27.07 -35.38 -10.46
C LEU A 184 -25.64 -35.32 -9.92
N GLN A 185 -24.71 -36.02 -10.57
CA GLN A 185 -23.29 -36.03 -10.18
C GLN A 185 -22.64 -34.66 -10.39
N THR A 186 -22.95 -33.98 -11.50
CA THR A 186 -22.44 -32.62 -11.78
C THR A 186 -23.03 -31.62 -10.80
N ASP A 187 -24.32 -31.73 -10.50
CA ASP A 187 -24.99 -30.87 -9.52
C ASP A 187 -24.41 -31.03 -8.11
N LEU A 188 -24.24 -32.27 -7.63
CA LEU A 188 -23.60 -32.54 -6.33
C LEU A 188 -22.18 -31.97 -6.26
N ASN A 189 -21.38 -32.14 -7.32
CA ASN A 189 -20.03 -31.59 -7.37
C ASN A 189 -20.05 -30.05 -7.34
N ARG A 190 -20.96 -29.43 -8.09
CA ARG A 190 -21.17 -27.98 -8.05
C ARG A 190 -21.48 -27.50 -6.63
N ARG A 191 -22.43 -28.16 -5.95
CA ARG A 191 -22.83 -27.83 -4.57
C ARG A 191 -21.67 -27.96 -3.58
N GLN A 192 -20.84 -28.97 -3.76
CA GLN A 192 -19.68 -29.16 -2.90
C GLN A 192 -18.68 -28.00 -3.07
N LEU A 193 -18.36 -27.63 -4.30
CA LEU A 193 -17.46 -26.50 -4.57
C LEU A 193 -18.04 -25.17 -4.05
N GLU A 194 -19.36 -24.98 -4.16
CA GLU A 194 -20.08 -23.83 -3.57
C GLU A 194 -19.93 -23.79 -2.04
N TYR A 195 -20.09 -24.95 -1.38
CA TYR A 195 -19.90 -25.09 0.06
C TYR A 195 -18.46 -24.77 0.48
N ASP A 196 -17.47 -25.32 -0.24
CA ASP A 196 -16.06 -25.07 0.04
C ASP A 196 -15.71 -23.58 -0.12
N ALA A 197 -16.24 -22.92 -1.15
CA ALA A 197 -16.07 -21.49 -1.36
C ALA A 197 -16.71 -20.68 -0.23
N HIS A 198 -17.87 -21.10 0.28
CA HIS A 198 -18.51 -20.45 1.43
C HIS A 198 -17.71 -20.64 2.73
N GLN A 199 -17.19 -21.84 2.98
CA GLN A 199 -16.32 -22.13 4.13
C GLN A 199 -15.04 -21.29 4.07
N LEU A 200 -14.43 -21.17 2.89
CA LEU A 200 -13.22 -20.38 2.69
C LEU A 200 -13.46 -18.89 2.98
N ARG A 201 -14.57 -18.31 2.53
CA ARG A 201 -14.96 -16.92 2.87
C ARG A 201 -15.16 -16.74 4.37
N THR A 202 -15.81 -17.69 5.02
CA THR A 202 -16.02 -17.67 6.48
C THR A 202 -14.70 -17.78 7.24
N ALA A 203 -13.77 -18.62 6.78
CA ALA A 203 -12.44 -18.74 7.37
C ALA A 203 -11.62 -17.45 7.19
N MET A 204 -11.67 -16.85 6.00
CA MET A 204 -11.04 -15.56 5.71
C MET A 204 -11.57 -14.45 6.63
N GLU A 205 -12.90 -14.35 6.82
CA GLU A 205 -13.49 -13.34 7.71
C GLU A 205 -13.12 -13.56 9.18
N LYS A 206 -12.93 -14.82 9.62
CA LYS A 206 -12.43 -15.13 10.97
C LYS A 206 -10.96 -14.74 11.16
N GLN A 207 -10.11 -14.89 10.15
CA GLN A 207 -8.69 -14.56 10.25
C GLN A 207 -8.42 -13.06 10.07
N LEU A 208 -8.97 -12.46 9.01
CA LEU A 208 -8.67 -11.09 8.62
C LEU A 208 -9.70 -10.06 9.13
N GLY A 209 -10.85 -10.53 9.62
CA GLY A 209 -12.00 -9.70 9.98
C GLY A 209 -12.89 -9.35 8.79
N SER A 210 -13.97 -8.63 9.08
CA SER A 210 -14.86 -8.11 8.03
C SER A 210 -14.11 -7.14 7.10
N CYS A 211 -14.61 -6.94 5.88
CA CYS A 211 -14.00 -6.01 4.91
C CYS A 211 -13.79 -4.61 5.48
N LYS A 212 -14.77 -4.07 6.21
CA LYS A 212 -14.68 -2.75 6.88
C LYS A 212 -13.62 -2.73 7.98
N GLU A 213 -13.45 -3.83 8.70
CA GLU A 213 -12.45 -3.96 9.76
C GLU A 213 -11.03 -3.93 9.19
N MET A 214 -10.80 -4.72 8.14
CA MET A 214 -9.53 -4.79 7.43
C MET A 214 -9.13 -3.43 6.86
N GLU A 215 -10.08 -2.74 6.21
CA GLU A 215 -9.88 -1.39 5.69
C GLU A 215 -9.50 -0.40 6.80
N ARG A 216 -10.26 -0.37 7.91
CA ARG A 216 -9.98 0.53 9.03
C ARG A 216 -8.63 0.26 9.67
N ARG A 217 -8.26 -1.02 9.81
CA ARG A 217 -6.96 -1.46 10.35
C ARG A 217 -5.83 -0.98 9.45
N ALA A 218 -5.95 -1.19 8.13
CA ALA A 218 -4.97 -0.72 7.16
C ALA A 218 -4.84 0.81 7.18
N GLN A 219 -5.96 1.55 7.20
CA GLN A 219 -5.97 3.01 7.32
C GLN A 219 -5.29 3.49 8.61
N THR A 220 -5.54 2.83 9.74
CA THR A 220 -4.91 3.17 11.03
C THR A 220 -3.39 2.97 10.98
N ARG A 221 -2.94 1.84 10.43
CA ARG A 221 -1.51 1.55 10.24
C ARG A 221 -0.84 2.56 9.30
N VAL A 222 -1.47 2.90 8.18
CA VAL A 222 -0.97 3.90 7.22
C VAL A 222 -0.90 5.29 7.86
N ALA A 223 -1.94 5.70 8.59
CA ALA A 223 -1.93 6.98 9.31
C ALA A 223 -0.81 7.03 10.35
N ARG A 224 -0.58 5.93 11.07
CA ARG A 224 0.54 5.82 12.02
C ARG A 224 1.89 5.88 11.32
N ILE A 225 2.08 5.20 10.20
CA ILE A 225 3.31 5.28 9.38
C ILE A 225 3.58 6.73 8.94
N GLN A 226 2.57 7.42 8.40
CA GLN A 226 2.70 8.82 8.00
C GLN A 226 3.07 9.73 9.17
N GLN A 227 2.53 9.44 10.36
CA GLN A 227 2.88 10.17 11.57
C GLN A 227 4.33 9.90 11.99
N ILE A 228 4.76 8.64 11.97
CA ILE A 228 6.15 8.25 12.22
C ILE A 228 7.11 8.92 11.22
N GLU A 229 6.77 8.97 9.93
CA GLU A 229 7.59 9.65 8.91
C GLU A 229 7.73 11.15 9.22
N LYS A 230 6.67 11.81 9.66
CA LYS A 230 6.74 13.21 10.11
C LYS A 230 7.60 13.36 11.36
N ASP A 231 7.56 12.40 12.28
CA ASP A 231 8.32 12.45 13.52
C ASP A 231 9.81 12.17 13.26
N ILE A 232 10.13 11.20 12.39
CA ILE A 232 11.49 10.94 11.87
C ILE A 232 12.01 12.19 11.15
N LEU A 233 11.22 12.86 10.32
CA LEU A 233 11.64 14.10 9.69
C LEU A 233 11.84 15.22 10.71
N ARG A 234 10.96 15.39 11.70
CA ARG A 234 11.14 16.41 12.75
C ARG A 234 12.37 16.17 13.61
N LEU A 235 12.64 14.90 13.94
CA LEU A 235 13.80 14.48 14.73
C LEU A 235 15.08 14.48 13.87
N GLY A 236 15.01 14.09 12.60
CA GLY A 236 16.11 14.08 11.63
C GLY A 236 16.46 15.45 11.06
N VAL A 237 15.51 16.40 10.99
CA VAL A 237 15.76 17.82 10.66
C VAL A 237 16.65 18.49 11.73
N ARG A 238 16.71 17.94 12.94
CA ARG A 238 17.71 18.31 13.94
C ARG A 238 19.14 17.88 13.55
N LEU A 239 19.33 17.08 12.48
CA LEU A 239 20.60 16.46 12.11
C LEU A 239 21.03 16.50 10.63
N GLN A 240 20.24 16.98 9.66
CA GLN A 240 20.61 17.52 8.32
C GLN A 240 19.67 17.08 7.19
N VAL A 241 19.38 18.05 6.32
CA VAL A 241 18.96 17.95 4.91
C VAL A 241 19.26 16.60 4.26
N THR A 242 18.26 15.83 3.79
CA THR A 242 18.36 15.02 2.55
C THR A 242 17.05 14.27 2.17
N SER A 243 16.64 14.50 0.91
CA SER A 243 15.85 13.69 -0.05
C SER A 243 14.44 13.14 0.28
N PRO A 244 13.43 13.34 -0.61
CA PRO A 244 12.11 12.74 -0.48
C PRO A 244 12.08 11.29 -1.00
N VAL A 245 11.58 10.35 -0.19
CA VAL A 245 11.24 8.99 -0.64
C VAL A 245 9.79 8.97 -1.14
N ARG A 246 9.60 8.75 -2.44
CA ARG A 246 8.30 8.46 -3.07
C ARG A 246 8.06 6.95 -3.05
N ILE A 247 7.11 6.42 -2.28
CA ILE A 247 6.59 5.05 -2.52
C ILE A 247 5.07 4.95 -2.25
N ILE A 248 4.33 4.84 -3.36
CA ILE A 248 3.23 3.91 -3.70
C ILE A 248 2.12 3.67 -2.65
N CYS A 249 1.03 4.44 -2.78
CA CYS A 249 -0.33 4.06 -2.31
C CYS A 249 -1.27 3.85 -3.52
N LYS A 250 -0.85 3.08 -4.53
CA LYS A 250 -1.69 2.84 -5.74
C LYS A 250 -2.45 1.51 -5.73
N HIS A 251 -2.23 0.62 -4.77
CA HIS A 251 -2.82 -0.72 -4.85
C HIS A 251 -4.04 -0.97 -3.95
N LEU A 252 -4.30 -0.10 -2.97
CA LEU A 252 -5.45 -0.29 -2.07
C LEU A 252 -6.81 -0.01 -2.74
N THR A 253 -6.84 0.81 -3.80
CA THR A 253 -8.10 1.20 -4.46
C THR A 253 -8.52 0.23 -5.58
N LEU A 254 -7.58 -0.44 -6.26
CA LEU A 254 -7.90 -1.24 -7.44
C LEU A 254 -8.47 -2.63 -7.11
N HIS A 255 -8.18 -3.19 -5.94
CA HIS A 255 -8.65 -4.54 -5.60
C HIS A 255 -10.07 -4.56 -5.02
N ALA A 256 -10.59 -3.43 -4.53
CA ALA A 256 -11.99 -3.29 -4.12
C ALA A 256 -12.97 -3.34 -5.32
N HIS A 257 -12.51 -2.93 -6.51
CA HIS A 257 -13.34 -2.89 -7.73
C HIS A 257 -13.45 -4.25 -8.46
N LEU A 258 -12.70 -5.28 -8.05
CA LEU A 258 -12.78 -6.63 -8.65
C LEU A 258 -13.72 -7.58 -7.91
N LEU A 259 -14.21 -7.19 -6.73
CA LEU A 259 -15.18 -7.95 -5.94
C LEU A 259 -16.63 -7.99 -6.48
N PRO A 260 -17.15 -7.01 -7.25
CA PRO A 260 -18.51 -7.11 -7.80
C PRO A 260 -18.67 -8.29 -8.76
N SER A 261 -17.61 -8.67 -9.49
CA SER A 261 -17.65 -9.75 -10.48
C SER A 261 -17.75 -11.15 -9.87
N LEU A 262 -17.35 -11.32 -8.60
CA LEU A 262 -17.48 -12.59 -7.87
C LEU A 262 -18.77 -12.67 -7.04
N ARG A 263 -19.51 -11.56 -6.89
CA ARG A 263 -20.82 -11.52 -6.21
C ARG A 263 -21.99 -11.88 -7.12
N LEU A 264 -21.85 -11.72 -8.44
CA LEU A 264 -22.98 -11.85 -9.38
C LEU A 264 -23.22 -13.27 -9.92
N THR A 265 -22.39 -14.27 -9.59
CA THR A 265 -22.54 -15.63 -10.16
C THR A 265 -23.07 -16.68 -9.19
N PHE A 266 -23.27 -16.35 -7.90
CA PHE A 266 -23.86 -17.27 -6.94
C PHE A 266 -25.06 -16.62 -6.26
N SER A 267 -26.13 -16.53 -7.05
CA SER A 267 -27.47 -16.37 -6.50
C SER A 267 -27.75 -17.54 -5.54
N PRO A 268 -28.31 -17.27 -4.34
CA PRO A 268 -28.65 -18.34 -3.41
C PRO A 268 -29.70 -19.21 -4.08
N PHE A 269 -29.41 -20.51 -4.17
CA PHE A 269 -30.42 -21.49 -4.53
C PHE A 269 -31.44 -21.51 -3.40
N SER A 270 -32.56 -20.85 -3.63
CA SER A 270 -33.73 -20.89 -2.76
C SER A 270 -34.22 -22.34 -2.70
N PRO A 271 -34.30 -22.97 -1.52
CA PRO A 271 -34.91 -24.28 -1.42
C PRO A 271 -36.43 -24.09 -1.58
N GLY A 272 -36.98 -24.61 -2.67
CA GLY A 272 -38.41 -24.92 -2.80
C GLY A 272 -38.74 -26.27 -2.19
#